data_AF-A0A7C9CVN9-F1
#
_entry.id   AF-A0A7C9CVN9-F1
#
_cell.length_a   1.000
_cell.length_b   1.000
_cell.length_c   1.000
_cell.angle_alpha   90.00
_cell.angle_beta   90.00
_cell.angle_gamma   90.00
#
_symmetry.space_group_name_H-M   'P 1'
#
loop_
_entity.id
_entity.type
_entity.pdbx_description
1 polymer ?
#
loop_
_entity_poly.entity_id
_entity_poly.type
_entity_poly.pdbx_seq_one_letter_code
_entity_poly.pdbx_strand_id
1 'polypeptide(L)'
;LGRQILALVVKYVSMCDVAIGNALIDMYAKCGELEEANHAFNQMREKNVISWSSLIDGYAKHGNGRKAMALYRLMENEGLVPNDVTFLSLLFACSHAGLEREACECFGDMT
;
A
#
# COMPACT_ATOMS: atom_id res chain seq x y z
N LEU A 1 -12.19 -16.39 31.34
CA LEU A 1 -10.81 -16.82 30.96
C LEU A 1 -10.73 -17.33 29.53
N GLY A 2 -11.40 -18.44 29.15
CA GLY A 2 -11.29 -19.02 27.79
C GLY A 2 -11.62 -18.09 26.61
N ARG A 3 -12.67 -17.25 26.72
CA ARG A 3 -13.00 -16.25 25.68
C ARG A 3 -11.92 -15.19 25.47
N GLN A 4 -11.22 -14.77 26.53
CA GLN A 4 -10.14 -13.80 26.44
C GLN A 4 -8.91 -14.41 25.74
N ILE A 5 -8.59 -15.67 26.05
CA ILE A 5 -7.53 -16.41 25.38
C ILE A 5 -7.86 -16.57 23.88
N LEU A 6 -9.10 -16.95 23.55
CA LEU A 6 -9.53 -17.06 22.14
C LEU A 6 -9.40 -15.73 21.39
N ALA A 7 -9.82 -14.61 21.99
CA ALA A 7 -9.69 -13.29 21.38
C ALA A 7 -8.22 -12.90 21.12
N LEU A 8 -7.30 -13.25 22.03
CA LEU A 8 -5.87 -13.02 21.85
C LEU A 8 -5.29 -13.86 20.71
N VAL A 9 -5.68 -15.14 20.62
CA VAL A 9 -5.23 -16.03 19.53
C VAL A 9 -5.70 -15.50 18.18
N VAL A 10 -6.97 -15.12 18.06
CA VAL A 10 -7.53 -14.55 16.82
C VAL A 10 -6.81 -13.27 16.43
N LYS A 11 -6.54 -12.38 17.39
CA LYS A 11 -5.80 -11.14 17.13
C LYS A 11 -4.38 -11.43 16.62
N TYR A 12 -3.67 -12.38 17.24
CA TYR A 12 -2.31 -12.73 16.83
C TYR A 12 -2.28 -13.35 15.43
N VAL A 13 -3.21 -14.27 15.14
CA VAL A 13 -3.34 -14.88 13.80
C VAL A 13 -3.62 -13.82 12.74
N SER A 14 -4.52 -12.87 13.00
CA SER A 14 -4.79 -11.76 12.06
C SER A 14 -3.55 -10.90 11.82
N MET A 15 -2.82 -10.55 12.89
CA MET A 15 -1.56 -9.79 12.76
C MET A 15 -0.50 -10.53 11.94
N CYS A 16 -0.37 -11.85 12.12
CA CYS A 16 0.54 -12.67 11.32
C CYS A 16 0.13 -12.69 9.84
N ASP A 17 -1.16 -12.82 9.55
CA ASP A 17 -1.68 -12.81 8.18
C ASP A 17 -1.36 -11.49 7.46
N VAL A 18 -1.56 -10.37 8.15
CA VAL A 18 -1.19 -9.03 7.64
C VAL A 18 0.33 -8.92 7.39
N ALA A 19 1.14 -9.41 8.32
CA ALA A 19 2.60 -9.35 8.19
C ALA A 19 3.12 -10.18 7.00
N ILE A 20 2.56 -11.39 6.79
CA ILE A 20 2.90 -12.25 5.67
C ILE A 20 2.45 -11.62 4.35
N GLY A 21 1.22 -11.09 4.29
CA GLY A 21 0.71 -10.40 3.11
C GLY A 21 1.60 -9.22 2.72
N ASN A 22 2.01 -8.39 3.68
CA ASN A 22 2.94 -7.28 3.46
C ASN A 22 4.29 -7.75 2.91
N ALA A 23 4.85 -8.83 3.44
CA ALA A 23 6.12 -9.38 2.97
C ALA A 23 6.02 -9.91 1.53
N LEU A 24 4.90 -10.55 1.17
CA LEU A 24 4.66 -11.02 -0.19
C LEU A 24 4.52 -9.86 -1.18
N ILE A 25 3.73 -8.83 -0.83
CA ILE A 25 3.58 -7.64 -1.66
C ILE A 25 4.94 -6.99 -1.91
N ASP A 26 5.73 -6.75 -0.86
CA ASP A 26 7.04 -6.11 -0.96
C ASP A 26 8.01 -6.94 -1.84
N MET A 27 8.01 -8.27 -1.68
CA MET A 27 8.85 -9.17 -2.46
C MET A 27 8.47 -9.13 -3.95
N TYR A 28 7.21 -9.36 -4.29
CA TYR A 28 6.75 -9.34 -5.67
C TYR A 28 6.92 -7.97 -6.33
N ALA A 29 6.64 -6.89 -5.59
CA ALA A 29 6.83 -5.52 -6.06
C ALA A 29 8.30 -5.23 -6.39
N LYS A 30 9.25 -5.65 -5.55
CA LYS A 30 10.69 -5.47 -5.79
C LYS A 30 11.21 -6.29 -6.98
N CYS A 31 10.57 -7.41 -7.29
CA CYS A 31 10.88 -8.24 -8.46
C CYS A 31 10.22 -7.74 -9.76
N GLY A 32 9.36 -6.71 -9.69
CA GLY A 32 8.59 -6.23 -10.84
C GLY A 32 7.40 -7.12 -11.20
N GLU A 33 7.08 -8.11 -10.39
CA GLU A 33 5.93 -9.01 -10.53
C GLU A 33 4.65 -8.35 -9.98
N LEU A 34 4.28 -7.20 -10.56
CA LEU A 34 3.23 -6.33 -10.00
C LEU A 34 1.83 -6.98 -9.96
N GLU A 35 1.54 -7.89 -10.89
CA GLU A 35 0.27 -8.62 -10.87
C GLU A 35 0.19 -9.59 -9.69
N GLU A 36 1.30 -10.26 -9.34
CA GLU A 36 1.38 -11.13 -8.16
C GLU A 36 1.34 -10.31 -6.87
N ALA A 37 1.99 -9.14 -6.84
CA ALA A 37 1.89 -8.20 -5.73
C ALA A 37 0.44 -7.74 -5.50
N ASN A 38 -0.26 -7.38 -6.59
CA ASN A 38 -1.67 -7.00 -6.54
C ASN A 38 -2.57 -8.18 -6.17
N HIS A 39 -2.26 -9.40 -6.61
CA HIS A 39 -2.97 -10.62 -6.22
C HIS A 39 -2.86 -10.88 -4.72
N ALA A 40 -1.64 -10.86 -4.18
CA ALA A 40 -1.39 -11.01 -2.75
C ALA A 40 -2.14 -9.95 -1.94
N PHE A 41 -2.09 -8.69 -2.36
CA PHE A 41 -2.85 -7.60 -1.75
C PHE A 41 -4.35 -7.86 -1.73
N ASN A 42 -4.93 -8.31 -2.84
CA ASN A 42 -6.37 -8.57 -2.93
C ASN A 42 -6.81 -9.75 -2.06
N GLN A 43 -5.94 -10.74 -1.82
CA GLN A 43 -6.22 -11.87 -0.93
C GLN A 43 -6.19 -11.49 0.57
N MET A 44 -5.53 -10.40 0.95
CA MET A 44 -5.48 -9.97 2.35
C MET A 44 -6.86 -9.55 2.86
N ARG A 45 -7.29 -10.13 3.99
CA ARG A 45 -8.55 -9.78 4.64
C ARG A 45 -8.50 -8.40 5.28
N GLU A 46 -7.41 -8.09 5.96
CA GLU A 46 -7.14 -6.78 6.56
C GLU A 46 -5.95 -6.16 5.84
N LYS A 47 -6.05 -4.88 5.53
CA LYS A 47 -5.01 -4.09 4.85
C LYS A 47 -4.68 -2.90 5.73
N ASN A 48 -3.40 -2.60 5.88
CA ASN A 48 -2.92 -1.46 6.64
C ASN A 48 -2.06 -0.53 5.77
N VAL A 49 -1.61 0.58 6.34
CA VAL A 49 -0.76 1.56 5.66
C VAL A 49 0.44 0.90 4.96
N ILE A 50 1.04 -0.13 5.55
CA ILE A 50 2.17 -0.85 4.94
C ILE A 50 1.73 -1.56 3.66
N SER A 51 0.66 -2.37 3.67
CA SER A 51 0.17 -3.07 2.47
C SER A 51 -0.09 -2.13 1.29
N TRP A 52 -0.70 -0.97 1.55
CA TRP A 52 -0.98 0.04 0.54
C TRP A 52 0.29 0.73 0.05
N SER A 53 1.12 1.22 0.97
CA SER A 53 2.36 1.94 0.63
C SER A 53 3.33 1.08 -0.18
N SER A 54 3.47 -0.22 0.16
CA SER A 54 4.29 -1.17 -0.60
C SER A 54 3.79 -1.38 -2.03
N LEU A 55 2.48 -1.50 -2.22
CA LEU A 55 1.90 -1.69 -3.56
C LEU A 55 2.02 -0.42 -4.41
N ILE A 56 1.75 0.76 -3.81
CA ILE A 56 1.91 2.06 -4.46
C ILE A 56 3.37 2.27 -4.89
N ASP A 57 4.32 1.98 -3.99
CA ASP A 57 5.76 2.06 -4.28
C ASP A 57 6.18 1.16 -5.43
N GLY A 58 5.69 -0.09 -5.43
CA GLY A 58 5.91 -1.03 -6.52
C GLY A 58 5.47 -0.49 -7.88
N TYR A 59 4.22 -0.04 -7.99
CA TYR A 59 3.71 0.53 -9.24
C TYR A 59 4.44 1.82 -9.64
N ALA A 60 4.77 2.69 -8.69
CA ALA A 60 5.50 3.93 -8.96
C ALA A 60 6.89 3.68 -9.54
N LYS A 61 7.68 2.80 -8.89
CA LYS A 61 9.06 2.48 -9.30
C LYS A 61 9.15 1.79 -10.66
N HIS A 62 8.10 1.08 -11.04
CA HIS A 62 8.01 0.38 -12.33
C HIS A 62 7.29 1.20 -13.41
N GLY A 63 7.22 2.53 -13.24
CA GLY A 63 6.74 3.46 -14.27
C GLY A 63 5.22 3.50 -14.43
N ASN A 64 4.46 2.88 -13.53
CA ASN A 64 3.00 2.86 -13.57
C ASN A 64 2.39 3.91 -12.61
N GLY A 65 2.78 5.17 -12.82
CA GLY A 65 2.40 6.27 -11.94
C GLY A 65 0.89 6.50 -11.83
N ARG A 66 0.14 6.32 -12.93
CA ARG A 66 -1.34 6.43 -12.89
C ARG A 66 -1.98 5.40 -11.97
N LYS A 67 -1.48 4.15 -11.97
CA LYS A 67 -1.98 3.12 -11.06
C LYS A 67 -1.61 3.41 -9.61
N ALA A 68 -0.40 3.90 -9.37
CA ALA A 68 0.04 4.34 -8.05
C ALA A 68 -0.87 5.46 -7.48
N MET A 69 -1.20 6.48 -8.27
CA MET A 69 -2.15 7.53 -7.90
C MET A 69 -3.56 7.01 -7.63
N ALA A 70 -4.04 6.07 -8.45
CA ALA A 70 -5.35 5.45 -8.24
C ALA A 70 -5.41 4.66 -6.92
N LEU A 71 -4.34 3.93 -6.59
CA LEU A 71 -4.21 3.21 -5.32
C LEU A 71 -4.11 4.17 -4.12
N TYR A 72 -3.40 5.29 -4.25
CA TYR A 72 -3.37 6.35 -3.23
C TYR A 72 -4.78 6.86 -2.92
N ARG A 73 -5.56 7.24 -3.94
CA ARG A 73 -6.94 7.73 -3.74
C ARG A 73 -7.84 6.67 -3.09
N LEU A 74 -7.64 5.40 -3.43
CA LEU A 74 -8.35 4.30 -2.78
C LEU A 74 -7.94 4.13 -1.31
N MET A 75 -6.65 4.25 -0.99
CA MET A 75 -6.15 4.22 0.39
C MET A 75 -6.80 5.32 1.24
N GLU A 76 -6.93 6.53 0.71
CA GLU A 76 -7.61 7.65 1.39
C GLU A 76 -9.10 7.39 1.57
N ASN A 77 -9.77 6.85 0.56
CA ASN A 77 -11.19 6.49 0.63
C ASN A 77 -11.48 5.41 1.70
N GLU A 78 -10.50 4.54 1.98
CA GLU A 78 -10.55 3.57 3.09
C GLU A 78 -10.24 4.21 4.46
N GLY A 79 -10.02 5.52 4.51
CA GLY A 79 -9.73 6.27 5.73
C GLY A 79 -8.33 6.04 6.29
N LEU A 80 -7.41 5.49 5.49
CA LEU A 80 -6.03 5.28 5.88
C LEU A 80 -5.20 6.52 5.56
N VAL A 81 -4.42 6.98 6.53
CA VAL A 81 -3.52 8.12 6.36
C VAL A 81 -2.25 7.67 5.61
N PRO A 82 -1.96 8.26 4.44
CA PRO A 82 -0.71 8.02 3.71
C PRO A 82 0.53 8.35 4.57
N ASN A 83 1.61 7.60 4.38
CA ASN A 83 2.89 7.84 5.08
C ASN A 83 3.96 8.39 4.14
N ASP A 84 5.14 8.69 4.68
CA ASP A 84 6.26 9.23 3.91
C ASP A 84 6.64 8.37 2.70
N VAL A 85 6.55 7.04 2.83
CA VAL A 85 6.80 6.11 1.72
C VAL A 85 5.81 6.37 0.59
N THR A 86 4.51 6.45 0.90
CA THR A 86 3.48 6.75 -0.08
C THR A 86 3.78 8.05 -0.84
N PHE A 87 4.07 9.15 -0.13
CA PHE A 87 4.35 10.43 -0.77
C PHE A 87 5.62 10.41 -1.63
N LEU A 88 6.70 9.78 -1.15
CA LEU A 88 7.93 9.61 -1.92
C LEU A 88 7.71 8.80 -3.20
N SER A 89 6.91 7.73 -3.12
CA SER A 89 6.56 6.92 -4.28
C SER A 89 5.76 7.73 -5.31
N LEU A 90 4.79 8.55 -4.86
CA LEU A 90 4.01 9.39 -5.77
C LEU A 90 4.87 10.48 -6.42
N LEU A 91 5.80 11.09 -5.69
CA LEU A 91 6.76 12.04 -6.25
C LEU A 91 7.63 11.39 -7.34
N PHE A 92 8.10 10.17 -7.07
CA PHE A 92 8.86 9.39 -8.03
C PHE A 92 8.02 9.09 -9.28
N ALA A 93 6.79 8.65 -9.11
CA ALA A 93 5.84 8.43 -10.20
C ALA A 93 5.60 9.70 -11.03
N CYS A 94 5.38 10.84 -10.39
CA CYS A 94 5.05 12.09 -11.08
C CYS A 94 6.23 12.66 -11.87
N SER A 95 7.45 12.58 -11.32
CA SER A 95 8.66 13.05 -12.00
C SER A 95 8.98 12.28 -13.28
N HIS A 96 8.57 11.01 -13.38
CA HIS A 96 8.80 10.17 -14.56
C HIS A 96 7.61 10.12 -15.53
N ALA A 97 6.39 10.40 -15.06
CA ALA A 97 5.16 10.27 -15.85
C ALA A 97 4.55 11.60 -16.33
N GLY A 98 5.14 12.76 -15.98
CA GLY A 98 4.61 14.08 -16.34
C GLY A 98 3.29 14.44 -15.63
N LEU A 99 3.05 13.84 -14.45
CA LEU A 99 1.83 14.00 -13.65
C LEU A 99 1.93 15.20 -12.69
N GLU A 100 2.34 16.35 -13.23
CA GLU A 100 2.70 17.54 -12.44
C GLU A 100 1.50 18.10 -11.63
N ARG A 101 0.29 18.03 -12.20
CA ARG A 101 -0.92 18.52 -11.52
C ARG A 101 -1.34 17.61 -10.37
N GLU A 102 -1.26 16.30 -10.55
CA GLU A 102 -1.62 15.33 -9.51
C GLU A 102 -0.64 15.37 -8.34
N ALA A 103 0.64 15.66 -8.60
CA ALA A 103 1.62 15.90 -7.55
C ALA A 103 1.19 17.07 -6.64
N CYS A 104 0.76 18.20 -7.21
CA CYS A 104 0.33 19.36 -6.44
C CYS A 104 -0.90 19.08 -5.55
N GLU A 105 -1.83 18.25 -5.99
CA GLU A 105 -2.97 17.82 -5.17
C GLU A 105 -2.48 17.03 -3.95
N CYS A 106 -1.64 16.00 -4.15
CA CYS A 106 -1.12 15.19 -3.04
C CYS A 106 -0.29 15.98 -2.02
N PHE A 107 0.47 16.99 -2.46
CA PHE A 107 1.30 17.79 -1.55
C PHE A 107 0.50 18.86 -0.78
N GLY A 108 -0.68 19.27 -1.27
CA GLY A 108 -1.58 20.16 -0.53
C GLY A 108 -2.12 19.51 0.75
N ASP A 109 -2.29 18.19 0.75
CA ASP A 109 -2.82 17.40 1.88
C ASP A 109 -1.76 17.08 2.95
N MET A 110 -0.48 17.44 2.73
CA MET A 110 0.62 17.19 3.68
C MET A 110 0.81 18.33 4.72
N THR A 111 0.08 19.45 4.57
CA THR A 111 0.09 20.64 5.46
C THR A 111 -1.22 20.84 6.19
#